data_AF-C1EH85-F1
#
_entry.id   AF-C1EH85-F1
#
_cell.length_a   1.000
_cell.length_b   1.000
_cell.length_c   1.000
_cell.angle_alpha   90.00
_cell.angle_beta   90.00
_cell.angle_gamma   90.00
#
_symmetry.space_group_name_H-M   'P 1'
#
loop_
_entity.id
_entity.type
_entity.pdbx_description
1 polymer ?
#
loop_
_entity_poly.entity_id
_entity_poly.type
_entity_poly.pdbx_seq_one_letter_code
_entity_poly.pdbx_strand_id
1 'polypeptide(L)'
;ARVPLIKFRDPRTGVKCDVCVGNDGVYKSAVLGAMADLDSRYRDLVFLVKMWAKNFDCNDATAGSFNSYSLSLMSLFHLQTRSPPILP
;
A
#
# COMPACT_ATOMS: atom_id res chain seq x y z
N ALA A 1 9.15 16.57 4.17
CA ALA A 1 8.85 15.13 4.35
C ALA A 1 9.26 14.71 5.74
N ARG A 2 8.54 13.78 6.41
CA ARG A 2 8.93 13.27 7.74
C ARG A 2 10.13 12.33 7.69
N VAL A 3 10.32 11.63 6.57
CA VAL A 3 11.52 10.81 6.28
C VAL A 3 12.29 11.50 5.15
N PRO A 4 13.59 11.79 5.31
CA PRO A 4 14.43 12.30 4.23
C PRO A 4 14.50 11.29 3.08
N LEU A 5 14.24 11.74 1.87
CA LEU A 5 14.20 10.88 0.68
C LEU A 5 14.75 11.60 -0.54
N ILE A 6 15.35 10.82 -1.44
CA ILE A 6 15.80 11.22 -2.77
C ILE A 6 14.82 10.66 -3.79
N LYS A 7 14.25 11.52 -4.64
CA LYS A 7 13.41 11.13 -5.77
C LYS A 7 14.19 11.25 -7.06
N PHE A 8 14.11 10.24 -7.92
CA PHE A 8 14.66 10.30 -9.27
C PHE A 8 13.81 9.48 -10.23
N ARG A 9 14.10 9.57 -11.53
CA ARG A 9 13.52 8.72 -12.55
C ARG A 9 14.64 7.88 -13.13
N ASP A 10 14.48 6.55 -13.13
CA ASP A 10 15.44 5.66 -13.79
C ASP A 10 15.48 6.01 -15.29
N PRO A 11 16.64 6.44 -15.84
CA PRO A 11 16.72 6.87 -17.23
C PRO A 11 16.44 5.73 -18.22
N ARG A 12 16.61 4.46 -17.82
CA ARG A 12 16.41 3.31 -18.71
C ARG A 12 14.95 2.86 -18.79
N THR A 13 14.29 2.71 -17.63
CA THR A 13 12.90 2.21 -17.58
C THR A 13 11.85 3.32 -17.48
N GLY A 14 12.27 4.54 -17.14
CA GLY A 14 11.37 5.66 -16.86
C GLY A 14 10.62 5.54 -15.54
N VAL A 15 10.89 4.53 -14.71
CA VAL A 15 10.23 4.33 -13.42
C VAL A 15 10.62 5.44 -12.44
N LYS A 16 9.64 5.96 -11.70
CA LYS A 16 9.89 6.91 -10.59
C LYS A 16 10.38 6.12 -9.38
N CYS A 17 11.51 6.51 -8.84
CA CYS A 17 12.17 5.85 -7.73
C CYS A 17 12.30 6.79 -6.54
N ASP A 18 11.99 6.28 -5.35
CA ASP A 18 12.19 6.97 -4.08
C ASP A 18 13.19 6.16 -3.25
N VAL A 19 14.28 6.79 -2.81
CA VAL A 19 15.32 6.18 -1.96
C VAL A 19 15.41 6.92 -0.64
N CYS A 20 15.35 6.18 0.46
CA CYS A 20 15.56 6.73 1.80
C CYS A 20 16.27 5.71 2.69
N VAL A 21 16.97 6.22 3.71
CA VAL A 21 17.75 5.43 4.66
C VAL A 21 17.03 5.37 6.00
N GLY A 22 17.03 4.20 6.64
CA GLY A 22 16.46 4.02 7.98
C GLY A 22 14.93 3.97 8.04
N ASN A 23 14.26 3.57 6.95
CA ASN A 23 12.82 3.33 6.97
C ASN A 23 12.50 1.88 7.42
N ASP A 24 11.30 1.65 7.93
CA ASP A 24 10.72 0.35 8.27
C ASP A 24 9.86 -0.25 7.14
N GLY A 25 9.94 0.34 5.94
CA GLY A 25 9.13 -0.01 4.77
C GLY A 25 9.37 -1.42 4.27
N VAL A 26 10.58 -1.97 4.47
CA VAL A 26 10.91 -3.37 4.15
C VAL A 26 10.05 -4.32 4.99
N TYR A 27 9.98 -4.10 6.30
CA TYR A 27 9.20 -4.92 7.20
C TYR A 27 7.70 -4.81 6.90
N LYS A 28 7.19 -3.58 6.76
CA LYS A 28 5.78 -3.33 6.40
C LYS A 28 5.38 -4.03 5.10
N SER A 29 6.24 -3.97 4.09
CA SER A 29 5.98 -4.62 2.80
C SER A 29 6.00 -6.14 2.92
N ALA A 30 6.90 -6.71 3.72
CA ALA A 30 6.95 -8.14 3.97
C ALA A 30 5.68 -8.65 4.67
N VAL A 31 5.16 -7.91 5.67
CA VAL A 31 3.92 -8.28 6.37
C VAL A 31 2.72 -8.26 5.42
N LEU A 32 2.52 -7.18 4.66
CA LEU A 32 1.40 -7.11 3.71
C LEU A 32 1.54 -8.13 2.58
N GLY A 33 2.78 -8.43 2.15
CA GLY A 33 3.08 -9.49 1.20
C GLY A 33 2.65 -10.86 1.71
N ALA A 34 3.02 -11.20 2.95
CA ALA A 34 2.62 -12.46 3.57
C ALA A 34 1.09 -12.60 3.66
N MET A 35 0.36 -11.52 4.00
CA MET A 35 -1.11 -11.54 3.99
C MET A 35 -1.69 -11.77 2.59
N ALA A 36 -1.04 -11.25 1.54
CA ALA A 36 -1.45 -11.44 0.15
C ALA A 36 -1.11 -12.82 -0.41
N ASP A 37 -0.21 -13.55 0.23
CA ASP A 37 0.12 -14.94 -0.09
C ASP A 37 -0.75 -15.93 0.70
N LEU A 38 -1.23 -15.54 1.89
CA LEU A 38 -2.19 -16.33 2.68
C LEU A 38 -3.56 -16.45 2.01
N ASP A 39 -4.07 -15.35 1.43
CA ASP A 39 -5.36 -15.36 0.74
C ASP A 39 -5.38 -14.36 -0.44
N SER A 40 -5.65 -14.88 -1.65
CA SER A 40 -5.67 -14.07 -2.87
C SER A 40 -6.72 -12.96 -2.85
N ARG A 41 -7.82 -13.12 -2.10
CA ARG A 41 -8.88 -12.11 -1.99
C ARG A 41 -8.37 -10.83 -1.36
N TYR A 42 -7.33 -10.87 -0.53
CA TYR A 42 -6.68 -9.67 -0.01
C TYR A 42 -6.01 -8.86 -1.11
N ARG A 43 -5.25 -9.53 -1.98
CA ARG A 43 -4.62 -8.90 -3.14
C ARG A 43 -5.67 -8.24 -4.04
N ASP A 44 -6.73 -8.97 -4.36
CA ASP A 44 -7.80 -8.50 -5.23
C ASP A 44 -8.54 -7.30 -4.62
N LEU A 45 -8.86 -7.36 -3.32
CA LEU A 45 -9.50 -6.26 -2.61
C LEU A 45 -8.61 -5.02 -2.55
N VAL A 46 -7.31 -5.17 -2.29
CA VAL A 46 -6.36 -4.05 -2.28
C VAL A 46 -6.29 -3.39 -3.66
N PHE A 47 -6.24 -4.16 -4.75
CA PHE A 47 -6.28 -3.60 -6.10
C PHE A 47 -7.58 -2.86 -6.37
N LEU A 48 -8.73 -3.45 -6.04
CA LEU A 48 -10.04 -2.84 -6.21
C LEU A 48 -10.15 -1.49 -5.46
N VAL A 49 -9.81 -1.48 -4.17
CA VAL A 49 -9.88 -0.29 -3.33
C VAL A 49 -8.91 0.79 -3.82
N LYS A 50 -7.69 0.42 -4.24
CA LYS A 50 -6.71 1.38 -4.77
C LYS A 50 -7.14 1.97 -6.11
N MET A 51 -7.75 1.17 -7.00
CA MET A 51 -8.30 1.67 -8.27
C MET A 51 -9.46 2.63 -8.02
N TRP A 52 -10.39 2.26 -7.14
CA TRP A 52 -11.46 3.15 -6.70
C TRP A 52 -10.88 4.46 -6.13
N ALA A 53 -9.99 4.38 -5.14
CA ALA A 53 -9.43 5.57 -4.50
C ALA A 53 -8.68 6.48 -5.49
N LYS A 54 -7.98 5.90 -6.48
CA LYS A 54 -7.33 6.68 -7.55
C LYS A 54 -8.33 7.41 -8.43
N ASN A 55 -9.46 6.78 -8.80
CA ASN A 55 -10.48 7.39 -9.66
C ASN A 55 -11.26 8.51 -8.97
N PHE A 56 -11.22 8.57 -7.63
CA PHE A 56 -11.85 9.60 -6.81
C PHE A 56 -10.83 10.55 -6.16
N ASP A 57 -9.58 10.58 -6.64
CA ASP A 57 -8.48 11.44 -6.12
C ASP A 57 -8.23 11.31 -4.60
N CYS A 58 -8.53 10.13 -4.04
CA CYS A 58 -8.44 9.80 -2.62
C CYS A 58 -7.20 8.94 -2.27
N ASN A 59 -6.15 8.98 -3.10
CA ASN A 59 -4.90 8.23 -2.90
C ASN A 59 -3.65 9.11 -3.07
N ASP A 60 -3.65 10.29 -2.44
CA ASP A 60 -2.51 11.19 -2.36
C ASP A 60 -2.42 11.87 -0.98
N ALA A 61 -1.58 11.31 -0.11
CA ALA A 61 -1.34 11.88 1.23
C ALA A 61 -0.68 13.26 1.21
N THR A 62 -0.05 13.68 0.11
CA THR A 62 0.47 15.05 -0.02
C THR A 62 -0.63 16.06 -0.32
N ALA A 63 -1.74 15.61 -0.91
CA ALA A 63 -2.96 16.38 -1.12
C ALA A 63 -3.98 16.26 0.04
N GLY A 64 -3.61 15.59 1.14
CA GLY A 64 -4.45 15.44 2.33
C GLY A 64 -5.43 14.26 2.30
N SER A 65 -5.36 13.38 1.29
CA SER A 65 -6.16 12.14 1.24
C SER A 65 -5.37 10.92 1.75
N PHE A 66 -5.87 9.70 1.51
CA PHE A 66 -5.19 8.49 1.99
C PHE A 66 -3.87 8.23 1.24
N ASN A 67 -2.93 7.54 1.89
CA ASN A 67 -1.84 6.89 1.15
C ASN A 67 -2.19 5.43 0.83
N SER A 68 -1.46 4.85 -0.11
CA SER A 68 -1.67 3.46 -0.52
C SER A 68 -1.48 2.44 0.60
N TYR A 69 -0.63 2.72 1.60
CA TYR A 69 -0.42 1.83 2.75
C TYR A 69 -1.64 1.82 3.68
N SER A 70 -2.24 2.99 3.96
CA SER A 70 -3.49 3.10 4.72
C SER A 70 -4.63 2.34 4.07
N LEU A 71 -4.79 2.44 2.74
CA LEU A 71 -5.81 1.68 1.99
C LEU A 71 -5.57 0.16 2.08
N SER A 72 -4.30 -0.28 2.01
CA SER A 72 -3.94 -1.69 2.20
C SER A 72 -4.26 -2.20 3.60
N LEU A 73 -4.04 -1.38 4.65
CA LEU A 73 -4.38 -1.74 6.03
C LEU A 73 -5.89 -1.79 6.27
N MET A 74 -6.66 -0.85 5.72
CA MET A 74 -8.12 -0.88 5.80
C MET A 74 -8.70 -2.13 5.14
N SER A 75 -8.13 -2.53 4.00
CA SER A 75 -8.51 -3.76 3.30
C SER A 75 -8.17 -5.01 4.12
N LEU A 76 -7.01 -5.02 4.80
CA LEU A 76 -6.61 -6.11 5.69
C LEU A 76 -7.58 -6.23 6.87
N PHE A 77 -7.82 -5.11 7.57
CA PHE A 77 -8.74 -5.05 8.70
C PHE A 77 -10.16 -5.49 8.32
N HIS A 78 -10.63 -5.13 7.13
CA HIS A 78 -11.93 -5.58 6.64
C HIS A 78 -12.01 -7.12 6.58
N LEU A 79 -10.97 -7.78 6.07
CA LEU A 79 -10.93 -9.24 5.96
C LEU A 79 -10.75 -9.94 7.32
N GLN A 80 -10.02 -9.33 8.26
CA GLN A 80 -9.87 -9.81 9.63
C GLN A 80 -11.18 -9.73 10.44
N THR A 81 -12.05 -8.79 10.11
CA THR A 81 -13.31 -8.54 10.84
C THR A 81 -14.54 -9.20 10.20
N ARG A 82 -14.35 -10.09 9.23
CA ARG A 82 -15.47 -10.90 8.68
C ARG A 82 -15.94 -11.93 9.72
N SER A 83 -17.12 -12.48 9.49
CA SER A 83 -17.66 -13.60 10.28
C SER A 83 -17.98 -14.77 9.34
N PRO A 84 -17.13 -15.82 9.29
CA PRO A 84 -15.83 -15.95 9.99
C PRO A 84 -14.72 -15.04 9.42
N PRO A 85 -13.65 -14.75 10.18
CA PRO A 85 -12.49 -14.01 9.68
C PRO A 85 -11.88 -14.68 8.46
N ILE A 86 -11.52 -13.89 7.44
CA ILE A 86 -10.87 -14.38 6.22
C ILE A 86 -9.34 -14.43 6.39
N LEU A 87 -8.79 -13.43 7.08
CA LEU A 87 -7.37 -13.36 7.44
C LEU A 87 -7.23 -13.37 8.97
N PRO A 88 -6.09 -13.86 9.49
CA PRO A 88 -5.79 -13.83 10.92
C PRO A 88 -5.58 -12.40 11.42
#